data_AF-A0A0C2YV20-F1
#
_entry.id   AF-A0A0C2YV20-F1
#
_cell.length_a   1.000
_cell.length_b   1.000
_cell.length_c   1.000
_cell.angle_alpha   90.00
_cell.angle_beta   90.00
_cell.angle_gamma   90.00
#
_symmetry.space_group_name_H-M   'P 1'
#
loop_
_entity.id
_entity.type
_entity.pdbx_description
1 polymer ?
#
loop_
_entity_poly.entity_id
_entity_poly.type
_entity_poly.pdbx_seq_one_letter_code
_entity_poly.pdbx_strand_id
1 'polypeptide(L)'
;MIASKQQANINHEAIHVPSRRNPFRSNEEEKVFFTDLHEVIAQDITPVDFGLTPEEWGSEVYPAVEAILVGRRAAKYVEISLAEPIWYLRARLWCQSLLTLSFHSY
;
A
#
# COMPACT_ATOMS: atom_id res chain seq x y z
N MET A 1 2.33 31.00 8.12
CA MET A 1 1.07 30.93 8.90
C MET A 1 0.16 29.81 8.34
N ILE A 2 0.64 28.56 8.37
CA ILE A 2 -0.07 27.36 7.86
C ILE A 2 -0.22 26.33 9.00
N ALA A 3 0.82 26.17 9.82
CA ALA A 3 0.82 25.26 11.00
C ALA A 3 -0.35 25.51 11.97
N SER A 4 -0.68 26.77 12.27
CA SER A 4 -1.72 27.12 13.25
C SER A 4 -3.14 26.70 12.85
N LYS A 5 -3.40 26.47 11.55
CA LYS A 5 -4.73 26.08 11.06
C LYS A 5 -4.96 24.56 11.03
N GLN A 6 -3.90 23.75 11.06
CA GLN A 6 -4.02 22.29 11.07
C GLN A 6 -4.42 21.76 12.47
N GLN A 7 -3.99 22.44 13.53
CA GLN A 7 -4.17 21.97 14.91
C GLN A 7 -5.63 21.79 15.33
N ALA A 8 -6.56 22.59 14.79
CA ALA A 8 -7.97 22.55 15.16
C ALA A 8 -8.74 21.32 14.62
N ASN A 9 -8.14 20.55 13.71
CA ASN A 9 -8.79 19.40 13.05
C ASN A 9 -8.16 18.04 13.40
N ILE A 10 -7.17 18.00 14.29
CA ILE A 10 -6.48 16.77 14.68
C ILE A 10 -7.13 16.26 15.99
N ASN A 11 -8.07 15.33 15.84
CA ASN A 11 -8.82 14.72 16.97
C ASN A 11 -8.12 13.50 17.59
N HIS A 12 -6.92 13.16 17.13
CA HIS A 12 -6.15 12.03 17.67
C HIS A 12 -4.88 12.55 18.35
N GLU A 13 -4.41 11.83 19.37
CA GLU A 13 -3.07 12.07 19.91
C GLU A 13 -2.04 12.03 18.79
N ALA A 14 -0.96 12.80 18.93
CA ALA A 14 0.10 12.83 17.93
C ALA A 14 0.60 11.41 17.67
N ILE A 15 0.51 10.95 16.42
CA ILE A 15 1.05 9.65 16.05
C ILE A 15 2.57 9.74 16.23
N HIS A 16 3.13 8.80 17.00
CA HIS A 16 4.57 8.73 17.21
C HIS A 16 5.25 8.50 15.86
N VAL A 17 5.90 9.55 15.34
CA VAL A 17 6.69 9.47 14.13
C VAL A 17 7.94 8.65 14.43
N PRO A 18 8.22 7.56 13.70
CA PRO A 18 9.47 6.83 13.87
C PRO A 18 10.68 7.76 13.75
N SER A 19 11.63 7.64 14.68
CA SER A 19 12.84 8.48 14.69
C SER A 19 13.81 8.15 13.54
N ARG A 20 13.65 6.97 12.93
CA ARG A 20 14.48 6.48 11.83
C ARG A 20 13.86 6.86 10.48
N ARG A 21 14.72 7.26 9.54
CA ARG A 21 14.33 7.52 8.14
C ARG A 21 14.25 6.27 7.28
N ASN A 22 14.89 5.19 7.74
CA ASN A 22 14.94 3.90 7.06
C ASN A 22 14.30 2.85 7.98
N PRO A 23 13.38 1.99 7.48
CA PRO A 23 12.86 0.87 8.27
C PRO A 23 13.93 -0.15 8.67
N PHE A 24 15.03 -0.27 7.90
CA PHE A 24 16.11 -1.21 8.18
C PHE A 24 17.09 -0.64 9.21
N ARG A 25 17.58 -1.48 10.14
CA ARG A 25 18.57 -1.11 11.16
C ARG A 25 19.99 -1.09 10.61
N SER A 26 20.23 -1.79 9.51
CA SER A 26 21.53 -1.95 8.87
C SER A 26 21.41 -2.13 7.36
N ASN A 27 22.53 -1.93 6.65
CA ASN A 27 22.61 -2.19 5.21
C ASN A 27 22.48 -3.69 4.91
N GLU A 28 22.86 -4.54 5.85
CA GLU A 28 22.76 -6.00 5.76
C GLU A 28 21.30 -6.44 5.78
N GLU A 29 20.49 -5.89 6.68
CA GLU A 29 19.04 -6.14 6.72
C GLU A 29 18.32 -5.66 5.46
N GLU A 30 18.70 -4.49 4.95
CA GLU A 30 18.17 -3.96 3.69
C GLU A 30 18.51 -4.88 2.51
N LYS A 31 19.74 -5.43 2.46
CA LYS A 31 20.12 -6.42 1.43
C LYS A 31 19.30 -7.69 1.53
N VAL A 32 19.12 -8.24 2.73
CA VAL A 32 18.28 -9.43 2.96
C VAL A 32 16.86 -9.18 2.45
N PHE A 33 16.27 -8.05 2.82
CA PHE A 33 14.94 -7.65 2.34
C PHE A 33 14.84 -7.66 0.81
N PHE A 34 15.78 -7.02 0.12
CA PHE A 34 15.73 -6.95 -1.35
C PHE A 34 16.01 -8.31 -2.00
N THR A 35 16.85 -9.16 -1.41
CA THR A 35 17.06 -10.54 -1.87
C THR A 35 15.76 -11.34 -1.78
N ASP A 36 15.09 -11.31 -0.64
CA ASP A 36 13.85 -12.06 -0.43
C ASP A 36 12.71 -11.53 -1.31
N LEU A 37 12.60 -10.21 -1.43
CA LEU A 37 11.63 -9.59 -2.34
C LEU A 37 11.88 -10.01 -3.80
N HIS A 38 13.14 -10.09 -4.23
CA HIS A 38 13.48 -10.58 -5.56
C HIS A 38 13.03 -12.03 -5.77
N GLU A 39 13.18 -12.90 -4.77
CA GLU A 39 12.70 -14.28 -4.85
C GLU A 39 11.18 -14.36 -4.93
N VAL A 40 10.45 -13.58 -4.12
CA VAL A 40 8.98 -13.49 -4.15
C VAL A 40 8.47 -13.03 -5.52
N ILE A 41 9.11 -12.01 -6.10
CA ILE A 41 8.79 -11.50 -7.44
C ILE A 41 9.08 -12.58 -8.50
N ALA A 42 10.24 -13.24 -8.42
CA ALA A 42 10.64 -14.26 -9.39
C ALA A 42 9.73 -15.50 -9.37
N GLN A 43 9.15 -15.82 -8.21
CA GLN A 43 8.18 -16.91 -8.04
C GLN A 43 6.75 -16.50 -8.46
N ASP A 44 6.53 -15.26 -8.89
CA ASP A 44 5.23 -14.70 -9.28
C ASP A 44 4.15 -14.87 -8.19
N ILE A 45 4.55 -14.81 -6.92
CA ILE A 45 3.65 -14.99 -5.78
C ILE A 45 2.68 -13.80 -5.72
N THR A 46 1.38 -14.08 -5.71
CA THR A 46 0.34 -13.07 -5.46
C THR A 46 -0.12 -13.17 -4.00
N PRO A 47 0.13 -12.15 -3.16
CA PRO A 47 -0.35 -12.14 -1.77
C PRO A 47 -1.87 -12.20 -1.68
N VAL A 48 -2.38 -12.97 -0.72
CA VAL A 48 -3.81 -13.04 -0.36
C VAL A 48 -4.12 -12.08 0.78
N ASP A 49 -5.39 -11.71 0.92
CA ASP A 49 -5.90 -10.74 1.91
C ASP A 49 -5.45 -9.29 1.66
N PHE A 50 -5.10 -8.97 0.41
CA PHE A 50 -4.70 -7.63 -0.04
C PHE A 50 -5.60 -7.07 -1.15
N GLY A 51 -6.65 -7.78 -1.55
CA GLY A 51 -7.46 -7.39 -2.70
C GLY A 51 -6.66 -7.48 -4.00
N LEU A 52 -5.96 -8.60 -4.21
CA LEU A 52 -5.16 -8.88 -5.40
C LEU A 52 -5.62 -10.09 -6.21
N THR A 53 -6.58 -10.85 -5.66
CA THR A 53 -7.07 -12.08 -6.26
C THR A 53 -8.49 -11.93 -6.80
N PRO A 54 -8.86 -12.68 -7.85
CA PRO A 54 -10.23 -12.72 -8.37
C PRO A 54 -11.29 -12.96 -7.28
N GLU A 55 -10.97 -13.83 -6.32
CA GLU A 55 -11.84 -14.17 -5.19
C GLU A 55 -12.15 -12.95 -4.31
N GLU A 56 -11.18 -12.06 -4.12
CA GLU A 56 -11.34 -10.84 -3.32
C GLU A 56 -12.11 -9.73 -4.04
N TRP A 57 -12.07 -9.70 -5.38
CA TRP A 57 -12.81 -8.71 -6.18
C TRP A 57 -14.22 -9.19 -6.56
N GLY A 58 -14.48 -10.49 -6.47
CA GLY A 58 -15.72 -11.09 -6.93
C GLY A 58 -15.85 -11.14 -8.46
N SER A 59 -14.74 -11.03 -9.20
CA SER A 59 -14.69 -11.11 -10.66
C SER A 59 -13.40 -11.78 -11.13
N GLU A 60 -13.44 -12.46 -12.27
CA GLU A 60 -12.28 -13.14 -12.86
C GLU A 60 -11.19 -12.19 -13.39
N VAL A 61 -11.51 -10.90 -13.53
CA VAL A 61 -10.63 -9.85 -14.06
C VAL A 61 -10.46 -8.72 -13.06
N TYR A 62 -9.29 -8.07 -13.09
CA TYR A 62 -9.01 -6.90 -12.28
C TYR A 62 -10.00 -5.77 -12.58
N PRO A 63 -10.55 -5.08 -11.56
CA PRO A 63 -11.44 -3.95 -11.79
C PRO A 63 -10.76 -2.87 -12.63
N ALA A 64 -11.40 -2.46 -13.72
CA ALA A 64 -10.86 -1.42 -14.62
C ALA A 64 -11.15 0.01 -14.11
N VAL A 65 -12.06 0.15 -13.15
CA VAL A 65 -12.49 1.42 -12.57
C VAL A 65 -12.79 1.22 -11.08
N GLU A 66 -12.41 2.20 -10.27
CA GLU A 66 -12.83 2.31 -8.87
C GLU A 66 -13.55 3.63 -8.64
N ALA A 67 -14.69 3.60 -7.95
CA ALA A 67 -15.47 4.78 -7.62
C ALA A 67 -15.12 5.26 -6.21
N ILE A 68 -14.42 6.39 -6.11
CA ILE A 68 -14.06 7.00 -4.83
C ILE A 68 -15.09 8.05 -4.43
N LEU A 69 -15.54 7.97 -3.18
CA LEU A 69 -16.40 8.97 -2.57
C LEU A 69 -15.60 10.24 -2.23
N VAL A 70 -16.02 11.38 -2.77
CA VAL A 70 -15.36 12.67 -2.57
C VAL A 70 -16.31 13.75 -2.04
N GLY A 71 -15.73 14.73 -1.35
CA GLY A 71 -16.44 15.88 -0.81
C GLY A 71 -16.98 15.69 0.61
N ARG A 72 -17.54 16.75 1.18
CA ARG A 72 -18.17 16.69 2.52
C ARG A 72 -19.36 15.73 2.48
N ARG A 73 -19.37 14.78 3.42
CA ARG A 73 -20.42 13.73 3.55
C ARG A 73 -20.53 12.79 2.35
N ALA A 74 -19.44 12.54 1.62
CA ALA A 74 -19.42 11.57 0.52
C ALA A 74 -20.49 11.88 -0.56
N ALA A 75 -20.71 13.18 -0.84
CA ALA A 75 -21.82 13.63 -1.68
C ALA A 75 -21.63 13.37 -3.18
N LYS A 76 -20.44 12.96 -3.62
CA LYS A 76 -20.11 12.73 -5.04
C LYS A 76 -19.22 11.50 -5.18
N TYR A 77 -19.34 10.83 -6.31
CA TYR A 77 -18.41 9.80 -6.77
C TYR A 77 -17.47 10.37 -7.82
N VAL A 78 -16.22 9.94 -7.78
CA VAL A 78 -15.23 10.12 -8.83
C VAL A 78 -14.78 8.75 -9.27
N GLU A 79 -14.97 8.44 -10.54
CA GLU A 79 -14.44 7.23 -11.14
C GLU A 79 -12.96 7.42 -11.48
N ILE A 80 -12.15 6.50 -11.01
CA ILE A 80 -10.72 6.44 -11.28
C ILE A 80 -10.46 5.22 -12.15
N SER A 81 -9.80 5.41 -13.29
CA SER A 81 -9.36 4.29 -14.11
C SER A 81 -8.26 3.52 -13.40
N LEU A 82 -8.53 2.24 -13.18
CA LEU A 82 -7.60 1.22 -12.71
C LEU A 82 -7.07 0.43 -13.91
N ALA A 83 -6.47 1.12 -14.90
CA ALA A 83 -5.85 0.43 -16.02
C ALA A 83 -4.90 -0.67 -15.53
N GLU A 84 -5.29 -1.93 -15.81
CA GLU A 84 -4.68 -3.15 -15.32
C GLU A 84 -3.14 -3.19 -15.45
N PRO A 85 -2.51 -2.89 -16.61
CA PRO A 85 -1.06 -3.02 -16.73
C PRO A 85 -0.27 -2.05 -15.85
N ILE A 86 -0.90 -1.01 -15.28
CA ILE A 86 -0.24 -0.05 -14.40
C ILE A 86 -0.60 -0.32 -12.95
N TRP A 87 -1.88 -0.42 -12.64
CA TRP A 87 -2.33 -0.47 -11.24
C TRP A 87 -2.18 -1.84 -10.63
N TYR A 88 -2.52 -2.92 -11.35
CA TYR A 88 -2.40 -4.27 -10.81
C TYR A 88 -0.94 -4.62 -10.52
N LEU A 89 -0.03 -4.37 -11.49
CA LEU A 89 1.40 -4.65 -11.31
C LEU A 89 2.00 -3.86 -10.13
N ARG A 90 1.61 -2.60 -9.95
CA ARG A 90 2.07 -1.77 -8.83
C ARG A 90 1.50 -2.23 -7.49
N ALA A 91 0.20 -2.51 -7.44
CA ALA A 91 -0.46 -3.00 -6.24
C ALA A 91 0.15 -4.34 -5.80
N ARG A 92 0.37 -5.25 -6.75
CA ARG A 92 1.01 -6.54 -6.49
C ARG A 92 2.42 -6.38 -5.95
N LEU A 93 3.26 -5.57 -6.58
CA LEU A 93 4.62 -5.31 -6.10
C LEU A 93 4.63 -4.68 -4.69
N TRP A 94 3.71 -3.75 -4.43
CA TRP A 94 3.58 -3.12 -3.12
C TRP A 94 3.19 -4.14 -2.03
N CYS A 95 2.22 -5.00 -2.30
CA CYS A 95 1.80 -6.04 -1.35
C CYS A 95 2.89 -7.10 -1.16
N GLN A 96 3.59 -7.52 -2.22
CA GLN A 96 4.74 -8.41 -2.13
C GLN A 96 5.81 -7.80 -1.20
N SER A 97 6.14 -6.52 -1.40
CA SER A 97 7.09 -5.80 -0.55
C SER A 97 6.63 -5.73 0.92
N LEU A 98 5.36 -5.42 1.15
CA LEU A 98 4.79 -5.32 2.49
C LEU A 98 4.78 -6.67 3.21
N LEU A 99 4.44 -7.74 2.48
CA LEU A 99 4.47 -9.10 3.01
C LEU A 99 5.89 -9.51 3.39
N THR A 100 6.88 -9.25 2.52
CA THR A 100 8.31 -9.51 2.80
C THR A 100 8.81 -8.72 4.02
N LEU A 101 8.41 -7.45 4.16
CA LEU A 101 8.69 -6.64 5.35
C LEU A 101 8.02 -7.19 6.62
N SER A 102 6.85 -7.83 6.50
CA SER A 102 6.10 -8.35 7.64
C SER A 102 6.68 -9.67 8.16
N PHE A 103 7.29 -10.48 7.28
CA PHE A 103 7.95 -11.72 7.66
C PHE A 103 9.21 -11.50 8.51
N HIS A 104 9.91 -10.40 8.26
CA HIS A 104 11.12 -10.04 8.99
C HIS A 104 10.81 -8.84 9.87
N SER A 105 10.66 -9.03 11.18
CA SER A 105 10.52 -7.91 12.13
C SER A 105 11.85 -7.13 12.20
N TYR A 106 12.07 -6.22 11.25
CA TYR A 106 13.20 -5.30 11.20
C TYR A 106 13.11 -4.21 12.29
#